data_AF-A0A5N3P6T5-F1
#
_entry.id   AF-A0A5N3P6T5-F1
#
_cell.length_a   1.000
_cell.length_b   1.000
_cell.length_c   1.000
_cell.angle_alpha   90.00
_cell.angle_beta   90.00
_cell.angle_gamma   90.00
#
_symmetry.space_group_name_H-M   'P 1'
#
loop_
_entity.id
_entity.type
_entity.pdbx_description
1 polymer ?
#
loop_
_entity_poly.entity_id
_entity_poly.type
_entity_poly.pdbx_seq_one_letter_code
_entity_poly.pdbx_strand_id
1 'polypeptide(L)'
;MESRSEPTNVIRFPGRRACASPRRDQRSLMDAVYAAGSLPIDAQDRATKALATRLTIFGFVVLDEVQADGTIRRLRPSEAIHASTLHPWRISKPSSRYAVDRLPASDLDLFVAQA
;
A
#
# COMPACT_ATOMS: atom_id res chain seq x y z
N MET A 1 1.68 31.89 53.69
CA MET A 1 1.09 30.84 52.84
C MET A 1 1.99 30.70 51.63
N GLU A 2 2.92 29.76 51.68
CA GLU A 2 3.92 29.56 50.62
C GLU A 2 3.37 28.54 49.62
N SER A 3 2.95 29.00 48.44
CA SER A 3 2.40 28.15 47.39
C SER A 3 3.52 27.37 46.73
N ARG A 4 3.63 26.07 47.05
CA ARG A 4 4.62 25.16 46.46
C ARG A 4 4.24 24.86 45.02
N SER A 5 4.91 25.51 44.06
CA SER A 5 4.78 25.23 42.63
C SER A 5 5.35 23.84 42.32
N GLU A 6 4.49 22.89 41.94
CA GLU A 6 4.92 21.58 41.47
C GLU A 6 5.57 21.65 40.07
N PRO A 7 6.66 20.92 39.81
CA PRO A 7 7.27 20.87 38.49
C PRO A 7 6.43 19.99 37.54
N THR A 8 5.69 20.62 36.64
CA THR A 8 4.96 19.92 35.56
C THR A 8 5.96 19.39 34.52
N ASN A 9 6.16 18.06 34.48
CA ASN A 9 6.98 17.41 33.48
C ASN A 9 6.20 17.22 32.17
N VAL A 10 6.48 18.03 31.16
CA VAL A 10 5.84 17.95 29.84
C VAL A 10 6.65 17.03 28.94
N ILE A 11 6.20 15.78 28.80
CA ILE A 11 6.77 14.84 27.83
C ILE A 11 6.17 15.12 26.46
N ARG A 12 6.93 15.78 25.58
CA ARG A 12 6.55 15.95 24.17
C ARG A 12 6.83 14.64 23.43
N PHE A 13 5.77 13.93 23.05
CA PHE A 13 5.89 12.82 22.11
C PHE A 13 6.39 13.36 20.76
N PRO A 14 7.49 12.82 20.20
CA PRO A 14 7.90 13.18 18.86
C PRO A 14 6.78 12.74 17.91
N GLY A 15 6.00 13.70 17.40
CA GLY A 15 5.10 13.44 16.30
C GLY A 15 5.90 12.80 15.17
N ARG A 16 5.37 11.73 14.55
CA ARG A 16 5.99 11.03 13.42
C ARG A 16 6.37 12.07 12.36
N ARG A 17 7.63 12.49 12.33
CA ARG A 17 8.21 13.18 11.18
C ARG A 17 8.39 12.14 10.08
N ALA A 18 7.28 11.78 9.43
CA ALA A 18 7.30 11.15 8.12
C ALA A 18 7.71 12.22 7.12
N CYS A 19 9.00 12.56 7.12
CA CYS A 19 9.55 13.43 6.09
C CYS A 19 9.56 12.60 4.79
N ALA A 20 8.51 12.85 4.02
CA ALA A 20 8.28 12.65 2.60
C ALA A 20 9.53 12.31 1.78
N SER A 21 9.98 11.07 1.88
CA SER A 21 10.90 10.51 0.90
C SER A 21 10.08 9.52 0.10
N PRO A 22 9.65 9.86 -1.13
CA PRO A 22 8.78 9.01 -1.93
C PRO A 22 9.32 7.58 -2.10
N ARG A 23 10.65 7.44 -2.11
CA ARG A 23 11.34 6.14 -2.14
C ARG A 23 11.17 5.33 -0.85
N ARG A 24 11.23 5.97 0.32
CA ARG A 24 11.01 5.33 1.61
C ARG A 24 9.54 4.96 1.78
N ASP A 25 8.64 5.83 1.34
CA ASP A 25 7.20 5.59 1.40
C ASP A 25 6.80 4.44 0.48
N GLN A 26 7.42 4.33 -0.71
CA GLN A 26 7.24 3.20 -1.61
C GLN A 26 7.73 1.88 -1.00
N ARG A 27 8.98 1.86 -0.52
CA ARG A 27 9.56 0.65 0.07
C ARG A 27 8.80 0.23 1.33
N SER A 28 8.43 1.17 2.18
CA SER A 28 7.64 0.91 3.38
C SER A 28 6.24 0.38 3.05
N LEU A 29 5.59 0.88 2.00
CA LEU A 29 4.29 0.36 1.56
C LEU A 29 4.42 -1.07 1.02
N MET A 30 5.44 -1.33 0.21
CA MET A 30 5.77 -2.67 -0.27
C MET A 30 6.02 -3.62 0.90
N ASP A 31 6.91 -3.28 1.82
CA ASP A 31 7.25 -4.12 2.97
C ASP A 31 5.99 -4.42 3.82
N ALA A 32 5.11 -3.43 4.03
CA ALA A 32 3.86 -3.63 4.76
C ALA A 32 2.89 -4.58 4.05
N VAL A 33 2.66 -4.40 2.75
CA VAL A 33 1.80 -5.29 1.94
C VAL A 33 2.40 -6.69 1.90
N TYR A 34 3.72 -6.79 1.78
CA TYR A 34 4.39 -8.08 1.66
C TYR A 34 4.50 -8.82 3.00
N ALA A 35 4.56 -8.11 4.13
CA ALA A 35 4.49 -8.72 5.45
C ALA A 35 3.05 -9.15 5.82
N ALA A 36 2.06 -8.27 5.60
CA ALA A 36 0.67 -8.50 6.02
C ALA A 36 -0.17 -9.29 5.00
N GLY A 37 0.29 -9.41 3.74
CA GLY A 37 -0.44 -10.02 2.63
C GLY A 37 -1.50 -9.10 2.00
N SER A 38 -2.12 -8.24 2.81
CA SER A 38 -2.98 -7.15 2.34
C SER A 38 -2.95 -5.96 3.30
N LEU A 39 -3.25 -4.75 2.77
CA LEU A 39 -3.26 -3.52 3.53
C LEU A 39 -4.48 -2.66 3.15
N PRO A 40 -5.32 -2.23 4.11
CA PRO A 40 -6.37 -1.26 3.85
C PRO A 40 -5.78 0.16 3.72
N ILE A 41 -6.36 0.96 2.83
CA ILE A 41 -6.01 2.35 2.60
C ILE A 41 -7.28 3.19 2.72
N ASP A 42 -7.18 4.24 3.53
CA ASP A 42 -8.26 5.19 3.74
C ASP A 42 -8.66 5.90 2.44
N ALA A 43 -9.94 6.25 2.33
CA ALA A 43 -10.48 6.91 1.15
C ALA A 43 -9.77 8.25 0.85
N GLN A 44 -9.36 8.97 1.91
CA GLN A 44 -8.79 10.31 1.89
C GLN A 44 -7.27 10.34 1.70
N ASP A 45 -6.57 9.21 1.87
CA ASP A 45 -5.11 9.13 1.69
C ASP A 45 -4.71 9.09 0.21
N ARG A 46 -4.76 10.24 -0.43
CA ARG A 46 -4.41 10.42 -1.85
C ARG A 46 -2.96 10.07 -2.16
N ALA A 47 -2.04 10.31 -1.22
CA ALA A 47 -0.61 10.08 -1.42
C ALA A 47 -0.33 8.58 -1.51
N THR A 48 -0.83 7.81 -0.56
CA THR A 48 -0.69 6.35 -0.57
C THR A 48 -1.46 5.73 -1.74
N LYS A 49 -2.63 6.25 -2.10
CA LYS A 49 -3.39 5.81 -3.28
C LYS A 49 -2.64 6.03 -4.59
N ALA A 50 -2.03 7.20 -4.81
CA ALA A 50 -1.23 7.47 -6.00
C ALA A 50 -0.04 6.50 -6.11
N LEU A 51 0.61 6.21 -4.97
CA LEU A 51 1.70 5.25 -4.90
C LEU A 51 1.21 3.82 -5.20
N ALA A 52 0.09 3.42 -4.62
CA ALA A 52 -0.57 2.14 -4.84
C ALA A 52 -0.92 1.91 -6.32
N THR A 53 -1.49 2.92 -6.97
CA THR A 53 -1.81 2.89 -8.40
C THR A 53 -0.55 2.69 -9.23
N ARG A 54 0.54 3.41 -8.91
CA ARG A 54 1.83 3.23 -9.61
C ARG A 54 2.40 1.82 -9.43
N LEU A 55 2.36 1.27 -8.22
CA LEU A 55 2.81 -0.10 -7.95
C LEU A 55 1.93 -1.15 -8.66
N THR A 56 0.64 -0.86 -8.82
CA THR A 56 -0.30 -1.72 -9.56
C THR A 56 0.00 -1.72 -11.05
N ILE A 57 0.33 -0.56 -11.65
CA ILE A 57 0.78 -0.45 -13.05
C ILE A 57 2.03 -1.30 -13.30
N PHE A 58 2.98 -1.29 -12.37
CA PHE A 58 4.19 -2.11 -12.46
C PHE A 58 3.96 -3.59 -12.14
N GLY A 59 2.76 -3.98 -11.71
CA GLY A 59 2.42 -5.38 -11.40
C GLY A 59 2.93 -5.90 -10.06
N PHE A 60 3.42 -5.03 -9.17
CA PHE A 60 3.92 -5.45 -7.85
C PHE A 60 2.80 -5.74 -6.85
N VAL A 61 1.66 -5.07 -7.00
CA VAL A 61 0.51 -5.24 -6.11
C VAL A 61 -0.76 -5.21 -6.92
N VAL A 62 -1.83 -5.72 -6.33
CA VAL A 62 -3.18 -5.64 -6.89
C VAL A 62 -4.07 -4.80 -6.00
N LEU A 63 -4.98 -4.06 -6.62
CA LEU A 63 -5.75 -3.03 -5.96
C LEU A 63 -7.24 -3.35 -6.05
N ASP A 64 -7.90 -3.36 -4.91
CA ASP A 64 -9.34 -3.56 -4.80
C ASP A 64 -9.99 -2.35 -4.14
N GLU A 65 -11.12 -1.91 -4.68
CA GLU A 65 -12.01 -0.94 -4.03
C GLU A 65 -12.97 -1.69 -3.10
N VAL A 66 -13.13 -1.20 -1.88
CA VAL A 66 -14.11 -1.72 -0.92
C VAL A 66 -15.34 -0.83 -0.99
N GLN A 67 -16.43 -1.36 -1.53
CA GLN A 67 -17.69 -0.64 -1.68
C GLN A 67 -18.36 -0.43 -0.32
N ALA A 68 -19.31 0.51 -0.24
CA ALA A 68 -20.10 0.75 0.96
C ALA A 68 -20.85 -0.51 1.45
N ASP A 69 -21.22 -1.40 0.54
CA ASP A 69 -21.89 -2.67 0.83
C ASP A 69 -20.94 -3.77 1.35
N GLY A 70 -19.65 -3.46 1.54
CA GLY A 70 -18.61 -4.40 1.97
C GLY A 70 -18.09 -5.32 0.87
N THR A 71 -18.62 -5.21 -0.35
CA THR A 71 -18.12 -5.96 -1.51
C THR A 71 -16.79 -5.41 -2.00
N ILE A 72 -15.98 -6.29 -2.61
CA ILE A 72 -14.63 -5.98 -3.05
C ILE A 72 -14.59 -6.00 -4.58
N ARG A 73 -14.25 -4.88 -5.20
CA ARG A 73 -14.15 -4.74 -6.66
C ARG A 73 -12.70 -4.51 -7.08
N ARG A 74 -12.13 -5.39 -7.89
CA ARG A 74 -10.80 -5.19 -8.48
C ARG A 74 -10.80 -3.94 -9.35
N LEU A 75 -9.88 -3.01 -9.09
CA LEU A 75 -9.70 -1.83 -9.92
C LEU A 75 -8.64 -2.10 -10.99
N ARG A 76 -8.94 -1.76 -12.24
CA ARG A 76 -7.92 -1.66 -13.28
C ARG A 76 -7.05 -0.43 -13.06
N PRO A 77 -5.79 -0.41 -13.56
CA PRO A 77 -4.92 0.75 -13.40
C PRO A 77 -5.52 2.06 -13.95
N SER A 78 -6.20 1.98 -15.10
CA SER A 78 -6.94 3.11 -15.68
C SER A 78 -8.07 3.59 -14.78
N GLU A 79 -8.81 2.66 -14.18
CA GLU A 79 -9.86 2.98 -13.21
C GLU A 79 -9.25 3.56 -11.92
N ALA A 80 -8.14 3.05 -11.41
CA ALA A 80 -7.50 3.53 -10.19
C ALA A 80 -6.97 4.98 -10.29
N ILE A 81 -6.65 5.47 -11.48
CA ILE A 81 -6.28 6.88 -11.70
C ILE A 81 -7.51 7.80 -11.58
N HIS A 82 -8.69 7.31 -12.01
CA HIS A 82 -9.94 8.05 -12.00
C HIS A 82 -10.84 7.74 -10.80
N ALA A 83 -10.59 6.64 -10.10
CA ALA A 83 -11.37 6.12 -8.98
C ALA A 83 -11.14 7.06 -7.80
N SER A 84 -12.03 8.05 -7.81
CA SER A 84 -12.18 9.14 -6.88
C SER A 84 -12.11 8.64 -5.43
N THR A 85 -11.68 9.54 -4.55
CA THR A 85 -11.37 9.35 -3.13
C THR A 85 -12.58 9.02 -2.24
N LEU A 86 -13.61 8.38 -2.79
CA LEU A 86 -14.90 8.15 -2.16
C LEU A 86 -14.91 6.85 -1.36
N HIS A 87 -14.17 5.83 -1.81
CA HIS A 87 -14.15 4.52 -1.16
C HIS A 87 -12.75 4.15 -0.66
N PRO A 88 -12.66 3.43 0.46
CA PRO A 88 -11.40 2.85 0.92
C PRO A 88 -10.93 1.79 -0.07
N TRP A 89 -9.61 1.64 -0.17
CA TRP A 89 -8.98 0.64 -1.02
C TRP A 89 -8.34 -0.45 -0.18
N ARG A 90 -8.14 -1.62 -0.77
CA ARG A 90 -7.31 -2.68 -0.23
C ARG A 90 -6.24 -3.03 -1.24
N ILE A 91 -4.99 -2.89 -0.84
CA ILE A 91 -3.86 -3.43 -1.60
C ILE A 91 -3.63 -4.85 -1.15
N SER A 92 -3.38 -5.77 -2.08
CA SER A 92 -2.92 -7.12 -1.76
C SER A 92 -1.78 -7.56 -2.65
N LYS A 93 -1.08 -8.61 -2.21
CA LYS A 93 -0.10 -9.29 -3.06
C LYS A 93 -0.79 -9.86 -4.31
N PRO A 94 -0.12 -9.87 -5.48
CA PRO A 94 -0.65 -10.54 -6.66
C PRO A 94 -0.79 -12.05 -6.38
N SER A 95 -1.98 -12.62 -6.56
CA SER A 95 -2.17 -14.05 -6.40
C SER A 95 -1.62 -14.80 -7.63
N SER A 96 -0.35 -15.19 -7.55
CA SER A 96 0.37 -16.27 -8.25
C SER A 96 0.37 -16.40 -9.78
N ARG A 97 -0.56 -15.84 -10.57
CA ARG A 97 -0.47 -15.94 -12.05
C ARG A 97 0.52 -14.96 -12.69
N TYR A 98 1.02 -14.01 -11.91
CA TYR A 98 2.14 -13.10 -12.24
C TYR A 98 3.09 -12.95 -11.04
N ALA A 99 3.16 -13.95 -10.15
CA ALA A 99 4.08 -13.87 -9.03
C ALA A 99 5.52 -13.84 -9.56
N VAL A 100 6.22 -12.75 -9.27
CA VAL A 100 7.63 -12.53 -9.60
C VAL A 100 8.56 -13.52 -8.87
N ASP A 101 8.02 -14.29 -7.92
CA ASP A 101 8.73 -15.41 -7.27
C ASP A 101 9.10 -16.54 -8.25
N ARG A 102 8.47 -16.60 -9.44
CA ARG A 102 8.76 -17.58 -10.47
C ARG A 102 9.18 -16.90 -11.78
N LEU A 103 10.13 -15.97 -11.70
CA LEU A 103 10.86 -15.55 -12.89
C LEU A 103 11.62 -16.77 -13.44
N PRO A 104 11.46 -17.13 -14.73
CA PRO A 104 12.26 -18.16 -15.34
C PRO A 104 13.74 -17.79 -15.26
N ALA A 105 14.60 -18.76 -14.92
CA ALA A 105 16.03 -18.51 -14.79
C ALA A 105 16.69 -18.25 -16.17
N SER A 106 16.04 -18.70 -17.24
CA SER A 106 16.46 -18.52 -18.62
C SER A 106 15.28 -18.34 -19.58
N ASP A 107 15.51 -17.69 -20.72
CA ASP A 107 14.51 -17.54 -21.79
C ASP A 107 13.94 -18.88 -22.27
N LEU A 108 14.68 -19.98 -22.12
CA LEU A 108 14.24 -21.32 -22.49
C LEU A 108 13.06 -21.80 -21.61
N ASP A 109 13.10 -21.47 -20.32
CA ASP A 109 12.08 -21.88 -19.34
C ASP A 109 10.70 -21.24 -19.62
N LEU A 110 10.66 -20.14 -20.38
CA LEU A 110 9.42 -19.50 -20.82
C LEU A 110 8.61 -20.37 -21.79
N PHE A 111 9.28 -21.19 -22.60
CA PHE A 111 8.65 -21.94 -23.69
C PHE A 111 8.46 -23.44 -23.39
N VAL A 112 8.97 -23.93 -22.26
CA VAL A 112 8.90 -25.37 -21.89
C VAL A 112 7.52 -25.77 -21.35
N ALA A 113 6.67 -24.83 -20.96
CA ALA A 113 5.35 -25.14 -20.41
C ALA A 113 4.27 -25.27 -21.49
N GLN A 114 4.36 -26.25 -22.40
CA GLN A 114 3.23 -27.01 -22.99
C GLN A 114 3.74 -28.27 -23.73
N ALA A 115 3.72 -29.42 -23.06
CA ALA A 115 3.61 -30.75 -23.66
C ALA A 115 2.90 -31.68 -22.66
#